data_AF-A0A4S2LG00-F1
#
_entry.id   AF-A0A4S2LG00-F1
#
_cell.length_a   1.000
_cell.length_b   1.000
_cell.length_c   1.000
_cell.angle_alpha   90.00
_cell.angle_beta   90.00
_cell.angle_gamma   90.00
#
_symmetry.space_group_name_H-M   'P 1'
#
loop_
_entity.id
_entity.type
_entity.pdbx_description
1 polymer ?
#
loop_
_entity_poly.entity_id
_entity_poly.type
_entity_poly.pdbx_seq_one_letter_code
_entity_poly.pdbx_strand_id
1 'polypeptide(L)'
;MASVSSEDMPDQAIQPYVATTFLSSIQQSSKLEMGALEWMVTRYEYMVICQFNYATARPPLPLFLTIVGSNNCDLGAILATEPSIRPLITRLAAHVSSRLAAEEALRSNTDGQFFRV
;
A
#
# COMPACT_ATOMS: atom_id res chain seq x y z
N MET A 1 -10.61 -22.30 7.22
CA MET A 1 -9.19 -21.91 7.38
C MET A 1 -8.83 -21.07 6.17
N ALA A 2 -8.32 -19.86 6.36
CA ALA A 2 -7.79 -19.06 5.26
C ALA A 2 -6.38 -19.57 4.94
N SER A 3 -6.19 -20.21 3.79
CA SER A 3 -4.88 -20.60 3.28
C SER A 3 -4.25 -19.40 2.58
N VAL A 4 -3.06 -18.98 3.02
CA VAL A 4 -2.24 -17.99 2.32
C VAL A 4 -1.18 -18.77 1.55
N SER A 5 -1.27 -18.76 0.22
CA SER A 5 -0.31 -19.40 -0.69
C SER A 5 0.21 -18.34 -1.64
N SER A 6 1.53 -18.14 -1.67
CA SER A 6 2.19 -17.26 -2.63
C SER A 6 2.24 -17.88 -4.03
N GLU A 7 2.11 -19.20 -4.14
CA GLU A 7 2.16 -19.93 -5.42
C GLU A 7 0.87 -19.75 -6.24
N ASP A 8 -0.26 -19.45 -5.57
CA ASP A 8 -1.57 -19.25 -6.20
C ASP A 8 -1.86 -17.79 -6.57
N MET A 9 -0.92 -16.88 -6.27
CA MET A 9 -1.10 -15.45 -6.56
C MET A 9 -0.83 -15.17 -8.05
N PRO A 10 -1.76 -14.52 -8.78
CA PRO A 10 -1.52 -14.17 -10.17
C PRO A 10 -0.30 -13.26 -10.33
N ASP A 11 0.61 -13.58 -11.25
CA ASP A 11 1.84 -12.79 -11.51
C ASP A 11 1.55 -11.30 -11.77
N GLN A 12 0.40 -11.04 -12.42
CA GLN A 12 -0.12 -9.72 -12.73
C GLN A 12 -0.38 -8.88 -11.48
N ALA A 13 -0.75 -9.50 -10.36
CA ALA A 13 -1.11 -8.81 -9.14
C ALA A 13 0.12 -8.25 -8.38
N ILE A 14 1.31 -8.81 -8.65
CA ILE A 14 2.60 -8.40 -8.05
C ILE A 14 3.22 -7.24 -8.84
N GLN A 15 2.75 -7.00 -10.06
CA GLN A 15 3.39 -6.04 -10.94
C GLN A 15 3.27 -4.62 -10.40
N PRO A 16 4.32 -3.77 -10.53
CA PRO A 16 4.33 -2.42 -10.02
C PRO A 16 3.14 -1.56 -10.51
N TYR A 17 2.60 -1.85 -11.70
CA TYR A 17 1.48 -1.09 -12.26
C TYR A 17 0.22 -1.15 -11.39
N VAL A 18 0.03 -2.21 -10.60
CA VAL A 18 -1.11 -2.35 -9.69
C VAL A 18 -1.06 -1.28 -8.60
N ALA A 19 0.13 -1.00 -8.08
CA ALA A 19 0.34 0.06 -7.11
C ALA A 19 0.25 1.45 -7.75
N THR A 20 0.84 1.66 -8.93
CA THR A 20 0.80 2.99 -9.59
C THR A 20 -0.60 3.38 -10.06
N THR A 21 -1.42 2.40 -10.45
CA THR A 21 -2.82 2.63 -10.81
C THR A 21 -3.61 3.10 -9.60
N PHE A 22 -3.41 2.49 -8.42
CA PHE A 22 -4.04 2.93 -7.19
C PHE A 22 -3.65 4.34 -6.78
N LEU A 23 -2.36 4.67 -6.86
CA LEU A 23 -1.87 6.02 -6.61
C LEU A 23 -2.53 7.05 -7.53
N SER A 24 -2.69 6.71 -8.80
CA SER A 24 -3.40 7.56 -9.76
C SER A 24 -4.87 7.73 -9.36
N SER A 25 -5.54 6.65 -8.97
CA SER A 25 -6.93 6.70 -8.48
C SER A 25 -7.10 7.61 -7.26
N ILE A 26 -6.18 7.56 -6.30
CA ILE A 26 -6.18 8.48 -5.14
C ILE A 26 -6.15 9.94 -5.62
N GLN A 27 -5.22 10.26 -6.53
CA GLN A 27 -5.07 11.62 -7.08
C GLN A 27 -6.25 12.08 -7.93
N GLN A 28 -6.96 11.17 -8.61
CA GLN A 28 -8.14 11.52 -9.39
C GLN A 28 -9.39 11.65 -8.52
N SER A 29 -9.54 10.81 -7.49
CA SER A 29 -10.71 10.86 -6.59
C SER A 29 -10.88 12.21 -5.90
N SER A 30 -9.78 12.87 -5.53
CA SER A 30 -9.80 14.17 -4.88
C SER A 30 -10.36 15.27 -5.79
N LYS A 31 -10.31 15.08 -7.11
CA LYS A 31 -10.89 16.00 -8.11
C LYS A 31 -12.38 15.81 -8.30
N LEU A 32 -12.95 14.71 -7.81
CA LEU A 32 -14.38 14.41 -7.86
C LEU A 32 -15.14 14.99 -6.65
N GLU A 33 -14.45 15.74 -5.78
CA GLU A 33 -15.00 16.31 -4.54
C GLU A 33 -15.59 15.26 -3.58
N MET A 34 -15.22 13.99 -3.74
CA MET A 34 -15.69 12.86 -2.92
C MET A 34 -14.88 12.67 -1.63
N GLY A 35 -13.95 13.58 -1.33
CA GLY A 35 -13.03 13.46 -0.21
C GLY A 35 -11.81 12.58 -0.51
N ALA A 36 -11.12 12.14 0.54
CA ALA A 36 -9.94 11.30 0.42
C ALA A 36 -10.32 9.84 0.14
N LEU A 37 -9.74 9.24 -0.91
CA LEU A 37 -9.92 7.81 -1.18
C LEU A 37 -9.22 6.99 -0.09
N GLU A 38 -10.03 6.33 0.74
CA GLU A 38 -9.55 5.45 1.81
C GLU A 38 -9.25 4.05 1.31
N TRP A 39 -10.06 3.52 0.38
CA TRP A 39 -9.87 2.20 -0.18
C TRP A 39 -10.52 2.08 -1.57
N MET A 40 -10.04 1.12 -2.34
CA MET A 40 -10.53 0.81 -3.69
C MET A 40 -10.60 -0.71 -3.86
N VAL A 41 -11.67 -1.19 -4.49
CA VAL A 41 -11.81 -2.59 -4.89
C VAL A 41 -11.89 -2.67 -6.40
N THR A 42 -11.03 -3.46 -7.01
CA THR A 42 -11.03 -3.75 -8.43
C THR A 42 -11.28 -5.23 -8.66
N ARG A 43 -12.37 -5.56 -9.35
CA ARG A 43 -12.71 -6.94 -9.70
C ARG A 43 -12.30 -7.23 -11.14
N TYR A 44 -11.57 -8.32 -11.31
CA TYR A 44 -11.24 -8.94 -12.58
C TYR A 44 -11.93 -10.31 -12.68
N GLU A 45 -11.81 -10.98 -13.82
CA GLU A 45 -12.44 -12.28 -14.09
C GLU A 45 -12.03 -13.35 -13.06
N TYR A 46 -10.73 -13.43 -12.74
CA TYR A 46 -10.16 -14.46 -11.87
C TYR A 46 -9.62 -13.95 -10.53
N MET A 47 -9.59 -12.63 -10.32
CA MET A 47 -9.01 -12.04 -9.12
C MET A 47 -9.76 -10.80 -8.66
N VAL A 48 -9.68 -10.50 -7.37
CA VAL A 48 -10.11 -9.24 -6.77
C VAL A 48 -8.92 -8.61 -6.08
N ILE A 49 -8.70 -7.32 -6.36
CA ILE A 49 -7.65 -6.53 -5.73
C ILE A 49 -8.36 -5.52 -4.83
N CYS A 50 -8.05 -5.56 -3.53
CA CYS A 50 -8.54 -4.61 -2.54
C CYS A 50 -7.34 -3.80 -2.02
N GLN A 51 -7.39 -2.49 -2.19
CA GLN A 51 -6.29 -1.58 -1.87
C GLN A 51 -6.73 -0.57 -0.83
N PHE A 52 -5.93 -0.38 0.21
CA PHE A 52 -6.21 0.53 1.31
C PHE A 52 -5.12 1.59 1.39
N ASN A 53 -5.55 2.83 1.57
CA ASN A 53 -4.70 3.99 1.73
C ASN A 53 -4.53 4.31 3.22
N TYR A 54 -3.32 4.11 3.74
CA TYR A 54 -2.94 4.46 5.11
C TYR A 54 -2.20 5.79 5.16
N ALA A 55 -2.75 6.81 4.51
CA ALA A 55 -2.23 8.17 4.60
C ALA A 55 -2.38 8.69 6.05
N THR A 56 -1.28 8.79 6.78
CA THR A 56 -1.25 9.44 8.09
C THR A 56 -1.15 10.96 7.93
N ALA A 57 -1.89 11.71 8.76
CA ALA A 57 -1.90 13.18 8.77
C ALA A 57 -0.56 13.83 9.18
N ARG A 58 0.44 13.02 9.55
CA ARG A 58 1.82 13.41 9.86
C ARG A 58 2.77 12.39 9.23
N PRO A 59 4.03 12.77 8.96
CA PRO A 59 5.08 11.79 8.67
C PRO A 59 5.00 10.72 9.78
N PRO A 60 4.80 9.47 9.36
CA PRO A 60 5.73 8.74 8.51
C PRO A 60 5.17 8.34 7.14
N LEU A 61 6.05 7.86 6.26
CA LEU A 61 5.86 7.40 4.87
C LEU A 61 4.43 6.93 4.52
N PRO A 62 3.82 7.39 3.39
CA PRO A 62 2.53 6.88 2.97
C PRO A 62 2.63 5.37 2.69
N LEU A 63 1.82 4.58 3.39
CA LEU A 63 1.72 3.14 3.18
C LEU A 63 0.41 2.78 2.48
N PHE A 64 0.52 1.78 1.61
CA PHE A 64 -0.63 1.20 0.92
C PHE A 64 -0.63 -0.31 1.16
N LEU A 65 -1.78 -0.86 1.52
CA LEU A 65 -1.97 -2.31 1.62
C LEU A 65 -2.70 -2.78 0.38
N THR A 66 -2.14 -3.75 -0.32
CA THR A 66 -2.83 -4.43 -1.43
C THR A 66 -3.10 -5.86 -1.00
N ILE A 67 -4.38 -6.23 -1.00
CA ILE A 67 -4.86 -7.60 -0.75
C ILE A 67 -5.34 -8.16 -2.08
N VAL A 68 -4.82 -9.32 -2.45
CA VAL A 68 -5.21 -10.05 -3.65
C VAL A 68 -5.99 -11.28 -3.23
N GLY A 69 -7.22 -11.39 -3.70
CA GLY A 69 -8.09 -12.54 -3.47
C GLY A 69 -8.55 -13.16 -4.77
N SER A 70 -9.06 -14.39 -4.70
CA SER A 70 -9.82 -15.01 -5.80
C SER A 70 -11.12 -14.26 -6.09
N ASN A 71 -11.74 -14.47 -7.26
CA ASN A 71 -13.01 -13.79 -7.61
C ASN A 71 -14.14 -14.02 -6.58
N ASN A 72 -14.14 -15.17 -5.90
CA ASN A 72 -15.13 -15.58 -4.90
C ASN A 72 -14.73 -15.23 -3.45
N CYS A 73 -13.74 -14.36 -3.24
CA CYS A 73 -13.33 -13.98 -1.88
C CYS A 73 -14.43 -13.19 -1.15
N ASP A 74 -14.53 -13.39 0.16
CA ASP A 74 -15.42 -12.61 1.02
C ASP A 74 -14.82 -11.23 1.28
N LEU A 75 -15.21 -10.26 0.46
CA LEU A 75 -14.83 -8.87 0.64
C LEU A 75 -15.32 -8.27 1.96
N GLY A 76 -16.47 -8.72 2.46
CA GLY A 76 -17.01 -8.23 3.73
C GLY A 76 -16.06 -8.57 4.88
N ALA A 77 -15.57 -9.81 4.91
CA ALA A 77 -14.57 -10.24 5.87
C ALA A 77 -13.24 -9.46 5.74
N ILE A 78 -12.79 -9.20 4.51
CA ILE A 78 -11.56 -8.41 4.26
C ILE A 78 -11.72 -6.98 4.80
N LEU A 79 -12.80 -6.30 4.45
CA LEU A 79 -13.09 -4.94 4.90
C LEU A 79 -13.29 -4.87 6.42
N ALA A 80 -13.93 -5.87 7.03
CA ALA A 80 -14.09 -5.96 8.48
C ALA A 80 -12.77 -6.20 9.23
N THR A 81 -11.77 -6.80 8.57
CA THR A 81 -10.46 -7.06 9.16
C THR A 81 -9.56 -5.81 9.15
N GLU A 82 -9.77 -4.90 8.19
CA GLU A 82 -8.96 -3.68 8.02
C GLU A 82 -8.78 -2.87 9.31
N PRO A 83 -9.84 -2.52 10.08
CA PRO A 83 -9.69 -1.73 11.30
C PRO A 83 -8.81 -2.41 12.35
N SER A 84 -8.80 -3.75 12.38
CA SER A 84 -8.02 -4.53 13.34
C SER A 84 -6.53 -4.56 12.99
N ILE A 85 -6.17 -4.51 11.70
CA ILE A 85 -4.78 -4.51 11.24
C ILE A 85 -4.17 -3.10 11.13
N ARG A 86 -5.01 -2.07 10.97
CA ARG A 86 -4.61 -0.65 10.92
C ARG A 86 -3.56 -0.25 11.96
N PRO A 87 -3.71 -0.53 13.28
CA PRO A 87 -2.69 -0.14 14.26
C PRO A 87 -1.33 -0.79 14.02
N LEU A 88 -1.29 -2.02 13.50
CA LEU A 88 -0.03 -2.70 13.17
C LEU A 88 0.67 -2.02 11.99
N ILE A 89 -0.10 -1.67 10.95
CA ILE A 89 0.43 -1.00 9.76
C ILE A 89 0.92 0.42 10.12
N THR A 90 0.19 1.17 10.95
CA THR A 90 0.63 2.49 11.42
C THR A 90 1.95 2.41 12.20
N ARG A 91 2.12 1.39 13.05
CA ARG A 91 3.39 1.17 13.76
C ARG A 91 4.53 0.82 12.81
N LEU A 92 4.25 0.02 11.78
CA LEU A 92 5.22 -0.34 10.76
C LEU A 92 5.65 0.89 9.94
N ALA A 93 4.71 1.77 9.56
CA ALA A 93 5.02 3.04 8.89
C ALA A 93 6.01 3.88 9.68
N ALA A 94 5.75 4.03 10.99
CA ALA A 94 6.60 4.78 11.90
C ALA A 94 8.01 4.17 12.00
N HIS A 95 8.08 2.85 12.14
CA HIS A 95 9.36 2.14 12.21
C HIS A 95 10.17 2.28 10.92
N VAL A 96 9.55 2.04 9.76
CA VAL A 96 10.20 2.15 8.45
C VAL A 96 10.71 3.57 8.21
N SER A 97 9.92 4.58 8.53
CA SER A 97 10.35 5.97 8.33
C SER A 97 11.49 6.37 9.24
N SER A 98 11.51 5.88 10.50
CA SER A 98 12.65 6.12 11.39
C SER A 98 13.93 5.49 10.85
N ARG A 99 13.84 4.31 10.23
CA ARG A 99 14.98 3.65 9.60
C ARG A 99 15.46 4.38 8.35
N LEU A 100 14.54 4.76 7.47
CA LEU A 100 14.89 5.53 6.27
C LEU A 100 15.56 6.87 6.62
N ALA A 101 15.04 7.58 7.64
CA ALA A 101 15.67 8.81 8.11
C ALA A 101 17.08 8.58 8.69
N ALA A 102 17.30 7.47 9.40
CA ALA A 102 18.63 7.11 9.90
C ALA A 102 19.60 6.73 8.77
N GLU A 103 19.14 6.02 7.74
CA GLU A 103 19.92 5.69 6.54
C GLU A 103 20.29 6.95 5.74
N GLU A 104 19.36 7.89 5.60
CA GLU A 104 19.61 9.18 4.94
C GLU A 104 20.67 10.00 5.69
N ALA A 105 20.58 10.05 7.03
CA ALA A 105 21.57 10.74 7.88
C ALA A 105 22.96 10.08 7.84
N LEU A 106 23.02 8.75 7.64
CA LEU A 106 24.28 8.04 7.42
C LEU A 106 24.86 8.37 6.04
N ARG A 107 24.04 8.44 5.00
CA ARG A 107 24.46 8.83 3.64
C ARG A 107 25.01 10.25 3.58
N SER A 108 24.33 11.21 4.22
CA SER A 108 24.78 12.61 4.24
C SER A 108 26.13 12.80 4.93
N ASN A 109 26.51 11.90 5.84
CA ASN A 109 27.81 11.93 6.52
C ASN A 109 28.93 11.26 5.72
N THR A 110 28.60 10.49 4.67
CA THR A 110 29.57 9.80 3.81
C THR A 110 29.82 10.47 2.46
N ASP A 111 28.95 11.39 2.04
CA ASP A 111 29.10 12.11 0.77
C ASP A 111 29.98 13.37 0.92
N GLY A 112 31.30 13.16 0.83
CA GLY A 112 32.10 14.10 0.04
C GLY A 112 31.53 14.17 -1.39
N GLN A 113 31.57 15.35 -2.01
CA GLN A 113 30.98 15.65 -3.33
C GLN A 113 31.12 14.51 -4.35
N PHE A 114 30.02 13.85 -4.69
CA PHE A 114 29.90 13.09 -5.94
C PHE A 114 28.61 13.47 -6.66
N PHE A 115 28.76 14.15 -7.79
CA PHE A 115 27.73 14.30 -8.80
C PHE A 115 27.55 12.96 -9.51
N ARG A 116 26.31 12.48 -9.69
CA ARG A 116 25.99 11.38 -10.59
C ARG A 116 25.60 11.93 -11.96
N VAL A 117 26.26 11.42 -13.01
CA VAL A 117 25.90 11.54 -14.44
C VAL A 117 24.73 10.60 -14.74
#